data_AF-A0A1S3KDK3-F1
#
_entry.id   AF-A0A1S3KDK3-F1
#
_cell.length_a   1.000
_cell.length_b   1.000
_cell.length_c   1.000
_cell.angle_alpha   90.00
_cell.angle_beta   90.00
_cell.angle_gamma   90.00
#
_symmetry.space_group_name_H-M   'P 1'
#
loop_
_entity.id
_entity.type
_entity.pdbx_description
1 polymer ?
#
loop_
_entity_poly.entity_id
_entity_poly.type
_entity_poly.pdbx_seq_one_letter_code
_entity_poly.pdbx_strand_id
1 'polypeptide(L)'
;MLVVTSWDFHRTWLLTGVLLLKSTSRHTFGHVQSYMFPAYFGLGSALEAVALATFVYAHNSWIWEWSVKVQASALVVSLFCSLAELVYVVPMNVDIMTRMYKIERDNDIGSVGVATSPEVRGQISELMARDVNYAGTYRRFFKWHGVSSLLNMTGIAANLIYLFYMTSKLQSL
;
A
#
# COMPACT_ATOMS: atom_id res chain seq x y z
N MET A 1 -15.59 13.39 6.49
CA MET A 1 -14.99 12.85 7.73
C MET A 1 -14.24 11.53 7.49
N LEU A 2 -14.86 10.51 6.88
CA LEU A 2 -14.20 9.19 6.65
C LEU A 2 -13.01 9.21 5.67
N VAL A 3 -13.01 10.10 4.68
CA VAL A 3 -11.87 10.28 3.74
C VAL A 3 -10.74 11.12 4.36
N VAL A 4 -11.04 11.91 5.39
CA VAL A 4 -10.01 12.62 6.17
C VAL A 4 -9.31 11.64 7.10
N THR A 5 -10.04 10.71 7.71
CA THR A 5 -9.45 9.64 8.53
C THR A 5 -8.60 8.66 7.73
N SER A 6 -8.93 8.38 6.46
CA SER A 6 -8.04 7.59 5.58
C SER A 6 -6.78 8.36 5.18
N TRP A 7 -6.84 9.69 5.08
CA TRP A 7 -5.70 10.57 4.81
C TRP A 7 -4.72 10.66 5.98
N ASP A 8 -5.22 10.79 7.21
CA ASP A 8 -4.40 10.79 8.43
C ASP A 8 -3.66 9.46 8.61
N PHE A 9 -4.30 8.36 8.23
CA PHE A 9 -3.70 7.03 8.25
C PHE A 9 -2.56 6.89 7.22
N HIS A 10 -2.71 7.43 6.00
CA HIS A 10 -1.64 7.50 5.01
C HIS A 10 -0.43 8.33 5.49
N ARG A 11 -0.67 9.50 6.14
CA ARG A 11 0.40 10.35 6.70
C ARG A 11 1.16 9.67 7.84
N THR A 12 0.42 9.03 8.74
CA THR A 12 1.01 8.32 9.87
C THR A 12 1.90 7.19 9.35
N TRP A 13 1.43 6.44 8.36
CA TRP A 13 2.17 5.37 7.70
C TRP A 13 3.48 5.84 7.05
N LEU A 14 3.47 6.91 6.25
CA LEU A 14 4.68 7.39 5.57
C LEU A 14 5.78 7.77 6.58
N LEU A 15 5.40 8.35 7.73
CA LEU A 15 6.35 8.74 8.78
C LEU A 15 6.80 7.53 9.62
N THR A 16 5.86 6.69 10.10
CA THR A 16 6.20 5.53 10.92
C THR A 16 6.93 4.45 10.13
N GLY A 17 6.58 4.24 8.86
CA GLY A 17 7.23 3.29 7.97
C GLY A 17 8.70 3.65 7.70
N VAL A 18 8.99 4.93 7.45
CA VAL A 18 10.39 5.41 7.26
C VAL A 18 11.20 5.28 8.55
N LEU A 19 10.60 5.59 9.71
CA LEU A 19 11.26 5.43 11.00
C LEU A 19 11.55 3.96 11.31
N LEU A 20 10.59 3.06 11.10
CA LEU A 20 10.76 1.61 11.28
C LEU A 20 11.85 1.07 10.36
N LEU A 21 11.86 1.49 9.09
CA LEU A 21 12.87 1.08 8.11
C LEU A 21 14.30 1.49 8.53
N LYS A 22 14.45 2.62 9.21
CA LYS A 22 15.74 3.12 9.70
C LYS A 22 16.16 2.51 11.05
N SER A 23 15.21 2.14 11.89
CA SER A 23 15.44 1.72 13.28
C SER A 23 15.40 0.21 13.50
N THR A 24 14.99 -0.57 12.49
CA THR A 24 14.87 -2.03 12.61
C THR A 24 15.65 -2.77 11.52
N SER A 25 15.95 -4.05 11.75
CA SER A 25 16.53 -4.91 10.71
C SER A 25 15.53 -5.08 9.55
N ARG A 26 16.03 -5.45 8.37
CA ARG A 26 15.17 -5.72 7.20
C ARG A 26 14.10 -6.78 7.48
N HIS A 27 14.47 -7.84 8.19
CA HIS A 27 13.54 -8.93 8.51
C HIS A 27 12.48 -8.46 9.51
N THR A 28 12.87 -7.70 10.53
CA THR A 28 11.92 -7.12 11.50
C THR A 28 10.97 -6.13 10.83
N PHE A 29 11.50 -5.25 9.98
CA PHE A 29 10.70 -4.29 9.24
C PHE A 29 9.62 -4.99 8.40
N GLY A 30 10.01 -5.98 7.59
CA GLY A 30 9.06 -6.69 6.76
C GLY A 30 8.08 -7.57 7.55
N HIS A 31 8.50 -8.11 8.69
CA HIS A 31 7.59 -8.80 9.60
C HIS A 31 6.52 -7.87 10.17
N VAL A 32 6.89 -6.64 10.56
CA VAL A 32 5.91 -5.64 10.98
C VAL A 32 4.97 -5.30 9.82
N GLN A 33 5.51 -5.09 8.62
CA GLN A 33 4.72 -4.82 7.42
C GLN A 33 3.73 -5.94 7.06
N SER A 34 4.07 -7.21 7.30
CA SER A 34 3.17 -8.33 6.98
C SER A 34 1.90 -8.34 7.81
N TYR A 35 1.87 -7.70 8.98
CA TYR A 35 0.64 -7.49 9.77
C TYR A 35 0.02 -6.12 9.54
N MET A 36 0.85 -5.09 9.36
CA MET A 36 0.36 -3.74 9.17
C MET A 36 -0.36 -3.55 7.84
N PHE A 37 0.16 -4.09 6.73
CA PHE A 37 -0.46 -3.89 5.42
C PHE A 37 -1.85 -4.52 5.31
N PRO A 38 -2.10 -5.77 5.75
CA PRO A 38 -3.46 -6.31 5.77
C PRO A 38 -4.43 -5.48 6.61
N ALA A 39 -4.02 -5.04 7.80
CA ALA A 39 -4.85 -4.17 8.64
C ALA A 39 -5.13 -2.83 7.95
N TYR A 40 -4.11 -2.26 7.31
CA TYR A 40 -4.19 -0.99 6.60
C TYR A 40 -5.19 -1.03 5.45
N PHE A 41 -5.03 -2.00 4.54
CA PHE A 41 -5.91 -2.13 3.38
C PHE A 41 -7.29 -2.66 3.77
N GLY A 42 -7.40 -3.50 4.81
CA GLY A 42 -8.68 -3.96 5.35
C GLY A 42 -9.54 -2.83 5.89
N LEU A 43 -8.97 -1.98 6.76
CA LEU A 43 -9.67 -0.80 7.26
C LEU A 43 -9.95 0.21 6.15
N GLY A 44 -8.98 0.43 5.25
CA GLY A 44 -9.15 1.30 4.09
C GLY A 44 -10.34 0.87 3.22
N SER A 45 -10.38 -0.38 2.80
CA SER A 45 -11.49 -0.94 2.02
C SER A 45 -12.84 -0.85 2.73
N ALA A 46 -12.88 -1.10 4.05
CA ALA A 46 -14.12 -0.97 4.81
C ALA A 46 -14.64 0.48 4.81
N LEU A 47 -13.75 1.45 5.05
CA LEU A 47 -14.10 2.87 5.04
C LEU A 47 -14.51 3.35 3.65
N GLU A 48 -13.83 2.91 2.60
CA GLU A 48 -14.16 3.24 1.22
C GLU A 48 -15.50 2.63 0.79
N ALA A 49 -15.80 1.41 1.22
CA ALA A 49 -17.10 0.78 0.99
C ALA A 49 -18.24 1.55 1.68
N VAL A 50 -18.05 1.97 2.94
CA VAL A 50 -19.02 2.80 3.65
C VAL A 50 -19.18 4.16 2.98
N ALA A 51 -18.08 4.79 2.53
CA ALA A 51 -18.13 6.06 1.81
C ALA A 51 -18.90 5.94 0.50
N LEU A 52 -18.64 4.89 -0.30
CA LEU A 52 -19.35 4.62 -1.54
C LEU A 52 -20.84 4.35 -1.28
N ALA A 53 -21.17 3.49 -0.31
CA ALA A 53 -22.55 3.18 0.04
C ALA A 53 -23.33 4.45 0.47
N THR A 54 -22.71 5.27 1.33
CA THR A 54 -23.30 6.54 1.78
C THR A 54 -23.45 7.52 0.63
N PHE A 55 -22.46 7.59 -0.28
CA PHE A 55 -22.50 8.48 -1.44
C PHE A 55 -23.63 8.11 -2.40
N VAL A 56 -23.78 6.82 -2.71
CA VAL A 56 -24.85 6.31 -3.58
C VAL A 56 -26.22 6.52 -2.91
N TYR A 57 -26.33 6.27 -1.60
CA TYR A 57 -27.57 6.52 -0.86
C TYR A 57 -27.98 7.99 -0.88
N ALA A 58 -27.01 8.91 -0.73
CA ALA A 58 -27.26 10.35 -0.78
C ALA A 58 -27.60 10.86 -2.21
N HIS A 59 -27.20 10.14 -3.25
CA HIS A 59 -27.48 10.46 -4.66
C HIS A 59 -28.42 9.41 -5.28
N ASN A 60 -29.57 9.17 -4.65
CA ASN A 60 -30.54 8.14 -5.04
C ASN A 60 -31.32 8.41 -6.35
N SER A 61 -30.85 9.34 -7.19
CA SER A 61 -31.47 9.64 -8.49
C SER A 61 -31.03 8.63 -9.56
N TRP A 62 -31.93 8.32 -10.49
CA TRP A 62 -31.65 7.47 -11.65
C TRP A 62 -30.78 8.15 -12.72
N ILE A 63 -30.64 9.47 -12.63
CA ILE A 63 -29.84 10.30 -13.54
C ILE A 63 -28.83 11.05 -12.69
N TRP A 64 -27.56 10.75 -12.91
CA TRP A 64 -26.44 11.41 -12.25
C TRP A 64 -25.80 12.47 -13.14
N GLU A 65 -25.62 13.65 -12.58
CA GLU A 65 -24.76 14.70 -13.12
C GLU A 65 -23.32 14.21 -13.26
N TRP A 66 -22.56 14.84 -14.15
CA TRP A 66 -21.16 14.46 -14.41
C TRP A 66 -20.30 14.43 -13.14
N SER A 67 -20.45 15.43 -12.27
CA SER A 67 -19.71 15.51 -11.01
C SER A 67 -20.00 14.35 -10.05
N VAL A 68 -21.23 13.82 -10.06
CA VAL A 68 -21.63 12.66 -9.24
C VAL A 68 -21.01 11.38 -9.81
N LYS A 69 -21.04 11.22 -11.14
CA LYS A 69 -20.41 10.09 -11.84
C LYS A 69 -18.90 10.01 -11.60
N VAL A 70 -18.21 11.16 -11.63
CA VAL A 70 -16.77 11.24 -11.37
C VAL A 70 -16.45 10.85 -9.93
N GLN A 71 -17.19 11.39 -8.95
CA GLN A 71 -17.01 11.06 -7.53
C GLN A 71 -17.30 9.58 -7.22
N ALA A 72 -18.39 9.02 -7.76
CA ALA A 72 -18.71 7.61 -7.61
C ALA A 72 -17.62 6.72 -8.23
N SER A 73 -17.18 7.04 -9.46
CA SER A 73 -16.09 6.32 -10.12
C SER A 73 -14.79 6.38 -9.32
N ALA A 74 -14.47 7.55 -8.74
CA ALA A 74 -13.29 7.71 -7.90
C ALA A 74 -13.34 6.83 -6.65
N LEU A 75 -14.48 6.79 -5.95
CA LEU A 75 -14.68 5.91 -4.79
C LEU A 75 -14.59 4.41 -5.18
N VAL A 76 -15.16 4.02 -6.33
CA VAL A 76 -15.07 2.65 -6.84
C VAL A 76 -13.63 2.26 -7.18
N VAL A 77 -12.89 3.14 -7.87
CA VAL A 77 -11.47 2.90 -8.21
C VAL A 77 -10.65 2.75 -6.94
N SER A 78 -10.86 3.64 -5.95
CA SER A 78 -10.13 3.57 -4.68
C SER A 78 -10.40 2.26 -3.94
N LEU A 79 -11.69 1.91 -3.78
CA LEU A 79 -12.11 0.65 -3.15
C LEU A 79 -11.51 -0.57 -3.86
N PHE A 80 -11.54 -0.58 -5.19
CA PHE A 80 -10.96 -1.65 -5.98
C PHE A 80 -9.44 -1.77 -5.76
N CYS A 81 -8.71 -0.65 -5.79
CA CYS A 81 -7.27 -0.65 -5.53
C CYS A 81 -6.94 -1.20 -4.14
N SER A 82 -7.65 -0.74 -3.10
CA SER A 82 -7.46 -1.20 -1.72
C SER A 82 -7.80 -2.69 -1.56
N LEU A 83 -8.86 -3.17 -2.20
CA LEU A 83 -9.22 -4.59 -2.17
C LEU A 83 -8.19 -5.44 -2.92
N ALA A 84 -7.74 -5.01 -4.09
CA ALA A 84 -6.71 -5.73 -4.87
C ALA A 84 -5.39 -5.84 -4.09
N GLU A 85 -5.02 -4.79 -3.34
CA GLU A 85 -3.90 -4.82 -2.41
C GLU A 85 -4.10 -5.87 -1.32
N LEU A 86 -5.24 -5.79 -0.61
CA LEU A 86 -5.57 -6.67 0.50
C LEU A 86 -5.60 -8.16 0.11
N VAL A 87 -6.31 -8.49 -0.97
CA VAL A 87 -6.64 -9.89 -1.30
C VAL A 87 -5.57 -10.57 -2.14
N TYR A 88 -4.74 -9.81 -2.86
CA TYR A 88 -3.84 -10.39 -3.86
C TYR A 88 -2.39 -9.93 -3.72
N VAL A 89 -2.14 -8.62 -3.71
CA VAL A 89 -0.77 -8.10 -3.76
C VAL A 89 -0.04 -8.27 -2.43
N VAL A 90 -0.70 -7.99 -1.31
CA VAL A 90 -0.10 -8.15 0.03
C VAL A 90 0.25 -9.62 0.32
N PRO A 91 -0.67 -10.61 0.16
CA PRO A 91 -0.34 -12.02 0.36
C PRO A 91 0.82 -12.49 -0.53
N MET A 92 0.84 -12.06 -1.79
CA MET A 92 1.92 -12.38 -2.74
C MET A 92 3.27 -11.81 -2.28
N ASN A 93 3.30 -10.54 -1.86
CA ASN A 93 4.52 -9.91 -1.36
C ASN A 93 5.03 -10.60 -0.08
N VAL A 94 4.14 -10.98 0.84
CA VAL A 94 4.50 -11.69 2.08
C VAL A 94 5.11 -13.06 1.78
N ASP A 95 4.54 -13.83 0.85
CA ASP A 95 5.11 -15.13 0.44
C ASP A 95 6.52 -14.95 -0.17
N ILE A 96 6.67 -13.99 -1.09
CA ILE A 96 7.97 -13.71 -1.71
C ILE A 96 9.01 -13.28 -0.66
N MET A 97 8.65 -12.34 0.22
CA MET A 97 9.53 -11.86 1.29
C MET A 97 9.93 -13.00 2.23
N THR A 98 9.00 -13.89 2.59
CA THR A 98 9.29 -15.04 3.46
C THR A 98 10.32 -15.98 2.82
N ARG A 99 10.21 -16.23 1.51
CA ARG A 99 11.20 -17.03 0.76
C ARG A 99 12.56 -16.34 0.73
N MET A 100 12.58 -15.03 0.49
CA MET A 100 13.82 -14.25 0.51
C MET A 100 14.48 -14.30 1.88
N TYR A 101 13.72 -14.10 2.96
CA TYR A 101 14.25 -14.13 4.33
C TYR A 101 14.84 -15.47 4.73
N LYS A 102 14.29 -16.58 4.22
CA LYS A 102 14.88 -17.90 4.40
C LYS A 102 16.28 -17.97 3.77
N ILE A 103 16.40 -17.60 2.49
CA ILE A 103 17.68 -17.63 1.77
C ILE A 103 18.67 -16.64 2.40
N GLU A 104 18.23 -15.43 2.72
CA GLU A 104 19.06 -14.42 3.40
C GLU A 104 19.60 -14.97 4.73
N ARG A 105 18.76 -15.60 5.56
CA ARG A 105 19.17 -16.19 6.84
C ARG A 105 20.14 -17.35 6.68
N ASP A 106 19.94 -18.21 5.69
CA ASP A 106 20.84 -19.33 5.38
C ASP A 106 22.23 -18.84 4.90
N ASN A 107 22.37 -17.55 4.58
CA ASN A 107 23.60 -16.89 4.19
C ASN A 107 24.09 -15.85 5.22
N ASP A 108 23.56 -15.89 6.45
CA ASP A 108 23.88 -14.96 7.56
C ASP A 108 23.59 -13.47 7.26
N ILE A 109 22.62 -13.21 6.37
CA ILE A 109 22.17 -11.87 5.98
C ILE A 109 20.84 -11.54 6.69
N GLY A 110 20.69 -10.29 7.15
CA GLY A 110 19.38 -9.74 7.54
C GLY A 110 19.19 -9.40 9.02
N SER A 111 20.23 -9.55 9.85
CA SER A 111 20.23 -9.12 11.26
C SER A 111 20.41 -7.60 11.44
N VAL A 112 20.85 -6.87 10.41
CA VAL A 112 21.10 -5.41 10.44
C VAL A 112 20.15 -4.68 9.45
N GLY A 113 19.84 -3.40 9.72
CA GLY A 113 18.92 -2.58 8.92
C GLY A 113 19.42 -2.30 7.49
N VAL A 114 18.62 -2.65 6.48
CA VAL A 114 19.01 -2.50 5.05
C VAL A 114 19.00 -1.06 4.55
N ALA A 115 18.19 -0.18 5.13
CA ALA A 115 18.17 1.22 4.70
C ALA A 115 19.35 2.05 5.21
N THR A 116 20.07 1.55 6.22
CA THR A 116 21.14 2.30 6.92
C THR A 116 22.51 1.66 6.79
N SER A 117 22.62 0.41 6.35
CA SER A 117 23.92 -0.28 6.20
C SER A 117 24.30 -0.51 4.73
N PRO A 118 25.35 0.19 4.21
CA PRO A 118 25.95 -0.10 2.91
C PRO A 118 26.46 -1.55 2.79
N GLU A 119 26.92 -2.12 3.91
CA GLU A 119 27.43 -3.49 3.99
C GLU A 119 26.33 -4.51 3.64
N VAL A 120 25.14 -4.39 4.24
CA VAL A 120 24.03 -5.31 3.94
C VAL A 120 23.59 -5.18 2.49
N ARG A 121 23.65 -3.97 1.91
CA ARG A 121 23.37 -3.79 0.48
C ARG A 121 24.39 -4.52 -0.40
N GLY A 122 25.67 -4.48 -0.02
CA GLY A 122 26.74 -5.25 -0.68
C GLY A 122 26.47 -6.75 -0.62
N GLN A 123 26.19 -7.29 0.57
CA GLN A 123 25.88 -8.70 0.78
C GLN A 123 24.68 -9.17 -0.05
N ILE A 124 23.60 -8.38 -0.13
CA ILE A 124 22.44 -8.69 -0.96
C ILE A 124 22.81 -8.71 -2.45
N SER A 125 23.63 -7.75 -2.90
CA SER A 125 24.10 -7.69 -4.29
C SER A 125 24.97 -8.90 -4.65
N GLU A 126 25.88 -9.30 -3.77
CA GLU A 126 26.72 -10.49 -3.93
C GLU A 126 25.86 -11.76 -3.95
N LEU A 127 24.87 -11.86 -3.05
CA LEU A 127 23.94 -12.98 -3.02
C LEU A 127 23.13 -13.08 -4.33
N MET A 128 22.66 -11.95 -4.86
CA MET A 128 21.99 -11.91 -6.18
C MET A 128 22.91 -12.30 -7.34
N ALA A 129 24.21 -12.00 -7.25
CA ALA A 129 25.16 -12.36 -8.29
C ALA A 129 25.49 -13.86 -8.29
N ARG A 130 25.51 -14.50 -7.12
CA ARG A 130 25.88 -15.93 -6.98
C ARG A 130 24.69 -16.90 -6.97
N ASP A 131 23.50 -16.47 -6.56
CA ASP A 131 22.30 -17.30 -6.46
C ASP A 131 21.18 -16.83 -7.42
N VAL A 132 20.98 -17.61 -8.48
CA VAL A 132 19.98 -17.34 -9.52
C VAL A 132 18.54 -17.43 -8.98
N ASN A 133 18.28 -18.31 -8.01
CA ASN A 133 16.96 -18.45 -7.39
C ASN A 133 16.65 -17.21 -6.54
N TYR A 134 17.62 -16.77 -5.75
CA TYR A 134 17.49 -15.55 -4.96
C TYR A 134 17.28 -14.32 -5.86
N ALA A 135 18.09 -14.16 -6.92
CA ALA A 135 17.94 -13.06 -7.87
C ALA A 135 16.54 -13.03 -8.54
N GLY A 136 16.04 -14.21 -8.95
CA GLY A 136 14.70 -14.34 -9.52
C GLY A 136 13.60 -13.97 -8.53
N THR A 137 13.74 -14.39 -7.27
CA THR A 137 12.80 -14.08 -6.19
C THR A 137 12.83 -12.58 -5.83
N TYR A 138 14.03 -11.98 -5.73
CA TYR A 138 14.21 -10.55 -5.50
C TYR A 138 13.59 -9.70 -6.62
N ARG A 139 13.74 -10.11 -7.89
CA ARG A 139 13.11 -9.42 -9.03
C ARG A 139 11.59 -9.50 -8.96
N ARG A 140 11.04 -10.64 -8.54
CA ARG A 140 9.59 -10.79 -8.31
C ARG A 140 9.11 -9.87 -7.19
N PHE A 141 9.85 -9.79 -6.08
CA PHE A 141 9.57 -8.83 -5.00
C PHE A 141 9.49 -7.40 -5.53
N PHE A 142 10.52 -6.96 -6.26
CA PHE A 142 10.54 -5.59 -6.79
C PHE A 142 9.37 -5.30 -7.75
N LYS A 143 9.01 -6.28 -8.59
CA LYS A 143 7.85 -6.18 -9.48
C LYS A 143 6.55 -5.99 -8.69
N TRP A 144 6.28 -6.85 -7.72
CA TRP A 144 5.04 -6.79 -6.93
C TRP A 144 4.99 -5.59 -5.98
N HIS A 145 6.13 -5.15 -5.46
CA HIS A 145 6.26 -3.88 -4.73
C HIS A 145 5.92 -2.68 -5.62
N GLY A 146 6.36 -2.69 -6.88
CA GLY A 146 5.99 -1.66 -7.86
C GLY A 146 4.50 -1.67 -8.18
N VAL A 147 3.88 -2.85 -8.34
CA VAL A 147 2.42 -2.98 -8.52
C VAL A 147 1.66 -2.40 -7.33
N SER A 148 2.07 -2.74 -6.10
CA SER A 148 1.49 -2.18 -4.88
C SER A 148 1.59 -0.65 -4.86
N SER A 149 2.79 -0.11 -5.13
CA SER A 149 3.01 1.34 -5.18
C SER A 149 2.09 2.05 -6.16
N LEU A 150 1.86 1.46 -7.34
CA LEU A 150 0.93 1.99 -8.34
C LEU A 150 -0.52 1.96 -7.87
N LEU A 151 -1.00 0.83 -7.33
CA LEU A 151 -2.36 0.72 -6.80
C LEU A 151 -2.62 1.72 -5.68
N ASN A 152 -1.68 1.85 -4.75
CA ASN A 152 -1.79 2.81 -3.66
C ASN A 152 -1.78 4.26 -4.16
N MET A 153 -0.92 4.62 -5.11
CA MET A 153 -0.92 5.95 -5.72
C MET A 153 -2.23 6.25 -6.47
N THR A 154 -2.77 5.28 -7.20
CA THR A 154 -4.06 5.42 -7.88
C THR A 154 -5.21 5.62 -6.89
N GLY A 155 -5.24 4.85 -5.79
CA GLY A 155 -6.22 5.02 -4.72
C GLY A 155 -6.14 6.40 -4.06
N ILE A 156 -4.92 6.90 -3.76
CA ILE A 156 -4.71 8.25 -3.23
C ILE A 156 -5.23 9.31 -4.22
N ALA A 157 -4.89 9.19 -5.51
CA ALA A 157 -5.33 10.13 -6.53
C ALA A 157 -6.86 10.14 -6.67
N ALA A 158 -7.50 8.97 -6.63
CA ALA A 158 -8.95 8.84 -6.67
C ALA A 158 -9.61 9.49 -5.44
N ASN A 159 -9.10 9.24 -4.24
CA ASN A 159 -9.56 9.90 -3.02
C ASN A 159 -9.39 11.43 -3.07
N LEU A 160 -8.28 11.93 -3.64
CA LEU A 160 -8.06 13.37 -3.84
C LEU A 160 -9.07 13.99 -4.81
N ILE A 161 -9.40 13.31 -5.91
CA ILE A 161 -10.45 13.76 -6.83
C ILE A 161 -11.79 13.84 -6.09
N TYR A 162 -12.14 12.81 -5.34
CA TYR A 162 -13.37 12.81 -4.55
C TYR A 162 -13.41 13.98 -3.54
N LEU A 163 -12.32 14.20 -2.79
CA LEU A 163 -12.21 15.31 -1.85
C LEU A 163 -12.33 16.67 -2.53
N PHE A 164 -11.69 16.88 -3.68
CA PHE A 164 -11.75 18.13 -4.42
C PHE A 164 -13.21 18.51 -4.72
N TYR A 165 -13.98 17.61 -5.32
CA TYR A 165 -15.40 17.87 -5.63
C TYR A 165 -16.25 18.12 -4.38
N MET A 166 -16.02 17.37 -3.30
CA MET A 166 -16.71 17.57 -2.03
C MET A 166 -16.42 18.96 -1.44
N THR A 167 -15.16 19.39 -1.43
CA THR A 167 -14.77 20.70 -0.90
C THR A 167 -15.24 21.87 -1.75
N SER A 168 -15.23 21.75 -3.09
CA SER A 168 -15.71 22.81 -3.98
C SER A 168 -17.21 23.08 -3.79
N LYS A 169 -18.01 22.05 -3.48
CA LYS A 169 -19.43 22.25 -3.14
C LYS A 169 -19.66 22.90 -1.77
N LEU A 170 -18.78 22.65 -0.81
CA LEU A 170 -18.85 23.29 0.52
C LEU A 170 -18.49 24.77 0.48
N GLN A 171 -17.60 25.19 -0.43
CA GLN A 171 -17.21 26.60 -0.61
C GLN A 171 -18.27 27.43 -1.38
N SER A 172 -19.19 26.77 -2.08
CA SER A 172 -20.29 27.43 -2.80
C SER A 172 -21.56 27.61 -1.95
N LEU A 173 -21.53 27.21 -0.67
CA LEU A 173 -22.58 27.42 0.33
C LEU A 173 -22.27 28.69 1.15
#